data_AF-A0AAV8ZMW5-F1
#
_entry.id   AF-A0AAV8ZMW5-F1
#
_cell.length_a   1.000
_cell.length_b   1.000
_cell.length_c   1.000
_cell.angle_alpha   90.00
_cell.angle_beta   90.00
_cell.angle_gamma   90.00
#
_symmetry.space_group_name_H-M   'P 1'
#
loop_
_entity.id
_entity.type
_entity.pdbx_description
1 polymer ?
#
loop_
_entity_poly.entity_id
_entity_poly.type
_entity_poly.pdbx_seq_one_letter_code
_entity_poly.pdbx_strand_id
1 'polypeptide(L)'
;MAGGDQMPLAMEAATFPGLLEQFQRNNALLEQIMKCLESYLETKRVAFPRFYFLSNDELLDILAQTRNPHAVQPHLRKCFDAIAKLEFGVKPPDEIEAEPSELSKKQSAVMVLTTDIMGMISPEGEKVSLGKGLKARGNVEDWLGKVEEAMFFSLRRLMKASVGHYLSHSRKEWVICHANQIILIVSQIMWARGVHEILDSGTTIQKKLEQYQLKCIKVYIPVA
;
A
#
# COMPACT_ATOMS: atom_id res chain seq x y z
N MET A 1 26.69 -30.29 5.79
CA MET A 1 27.93 -29.47 5.85
C MET A 1 28.78 -29.73 7.11
N ALA A 2 28.58 -30.81 7.88
CA ALA A 2 29.40 -31.06 9.08
C ALA A 2 30.82 -31.61 8.79
N GLY A 3 31.10 -32.07 7.56
CA GLY A 3 32.41 -32.61 7.19
C GLY A 3 33.42 -31.56 6.68
N GLY A 4 32.95 -30.38 6.25
CA GLY A 4 33.83 -29.33 5.71
C GLY A 4 34.69 -28.65 6.78
N ASP A 5 34.16 -28.53 7.99
CA ASP A 5 34.91 -27.96 9.13
C ASP A 5 35.98 -28.91 9.70
N GLN A 6 35.94 -30.20 9.34
CA GLN A 6 36.90 -31.21 9.81
C GLN A 6 38.09 -31.44 8.84
N MET A 7 37.99 -30.95 7.60
CA MET A 7 39.02 -31.13 6.56
C MET A 7 39.33 -29.80 5.85
N PRO A 8 40.35 -29.05 6.30
CA PRO A 8 40.68 -27.73 5.74
C PRO A 8 41.34 -27.79 4.33
N LEU A 9 41.74 -28.98 3.88
CA LEU A 9 42.38 -29.19 2.57
C LEU A 9 41.33 -29.42 1.48
N ALA A 10 41.22 -28.46 0.54
CA ALA A 10 40.22 -28.48 -0.53
C ALA A 10 40.27 -29.75 -1.41
N MET A 11 41.45 -30.32 -1.63
CA MET A 11 41.61 -31.54 -2.45
C MET A 11 41.07 -32.80 -1.75
N GLU A 12 41.27 -32.92 -0.44
CA GLU A 12 40.77 -34.06 0.35
C GLU A 12 39.25 -33.96 0.53
N ALA A 13 38.73 -32.75 0.76
CA ALA A 13 37.30 -32.50 0.83
C ALA A 13 36.58 -32.75 -0.52
N ALA A 14 37.21 -32.40 -1.64
CA ALA A 14 36.62 -32.57 -2.98
C ALA A 14 36.65 -34.02 -3.50
N THR A 15 37.55 -34.86 -2.99
CA THR A 15 37.71 -36.27 -3.39
C THR A 15 36.95 -37.24 -2.49
N PHE A 16 36.11 -36.74 -1.58
CA PHE A 16 35.34 -37.58 -0.67
C PHE A 16 34.41 -38.54 -1.45
N PRO A 17 34.42 -39.84 -1.16
CA PRO A 17 33.66 -40.84 -1.91
C PRO A 17 32.14 -40.59 -1.82
N GLY A 18 31.46 -40.67 -2.95
CA GLY A 18 30.01 -40.44 -3.05
C GLY A 18 29.58 -38.97 -3.03
N LEU A 19 30.51 -38.02 -2.91
CA LEU A 19 30.20 -36.59 -2.87
C LEU A 19 29.60 -36.08 -4.19
N LEU A 20 30.10 -36.56 -5.34
CA LEU A 20 29.56 -36.20 -6.66
C LEU A 20 28.11 -36.67 -6.81
N GLU A 21 27.80 -37.91 -6.41
CA GLU A 21 26.44 -38.45 -6.45
C GLU A 21 25.50 -37.68 -5.51
N GLN A 22 25.98 -37.31 -4.32
CA GLN A 22 25.24 -36.44 -3.40
C GLN A 22 24.95 -35.07 -4.00
N PHE A 23 25.93 -34.42 -4.64
CA PHE A 23 25.72 -33.13 -5.30
C PHE A 23 24.76 -33.24 -6.48
N GLN A 24 24.87 -34.28 -7.32
CA GLN A 24 23.93 -34.52 -8.41
C GLN A 24 22.50 -34.72 -7.89
N ARG A 25 22.33 -35.50 -6.82
CA ARG A 25 21.03 -35.68 -6.15
C ARG A 25 20.50 -34.37 -5.55
N ASN A 26 21.36 -33.60 -4.89
CA ASN A 26 20.98 -32.32 -4.30
C ASN A 26 20.57 -31.31 -5.37
N ASN A 27 21.26 -31.27 -6.51
CA ASN A 27 20.89 -30.42 -7.64
C ASN A 27 19.52 -30.81 -8.20
N ALA A 28 19.25 -32.10 -8.41
CA ALA A 28 17.93 -32.56 -8.87
C ALA A 28 16.81 -32.21 -7.88
N LEU A 29 17.05 -32.35 -6.57
CA LEU A 29 16.11 -31.93 -5.54
C LEU A 29 15.90 -30.42 -5.53
N LEU A 30 16.97 -29.63 -5.73
CA LEU A 30 16.88 -28.18 -5.80
C LEU A 30 16.04 -27.72 -6.98
N GLU A 31 16.23 -28.30 -8.17
CA GLU A 31 15.41 -28.02 -9.35
C GLU A 31 13.92 -28.31 -9.09
N GLN A 32 13.61 -29.43 -8.44
CA GLN A 32 12.23 -29.77 -8.08
C GLN A 32 11.64 -28.74 -7.09
N ILE A 33 12.40 -28.34 -6.07
CA ILE A 33 11.97 -27.33 -5.10
C ILE A 33 11.73 -25.98 -5.79
N MET A 34 12.64 -25.56 -6.67
CA MET A 34 12.50 -24.31 -7.44
C MET A 34 11.22 -24.32 -8.27
N LYS A 35 10.93 -25.41 -8.98
CA LYS A 35 9.70 -25.55 -9.78
C LYS A 35 8.43 -25.47 -8.92
N CYS A 36 8.42 -26.15 -7.77
CA CYS A 36 7.29 -26.07 -6.83
C CYS A 36 7.11 -24.65 -6.27
N LEU A 37 8.22 -23.97 -5.97
CA LEU A 37 8.22 -22.60 -5.47
C LEU A 37 7.66 -21.62 -6.50
N GLU A 38 8.10 -21.72 -7.76
CA GLU A 38 7.58 -20.92 -8.86
C GLU A 38 6.07 -21.11 -9.04
N SER A 39 5.60 -22.37 -9.03
CA SER A 39 4.16 -22.68 -9.12
C SER A 39 3.38 -22.10 -7.93
N TYR A 40 3.96 -22.11 -6.73
CA TYR A 40 3.34 -21.53 -5.54
C TYR A 40 3.25 -19.99 -5.63
N LEU A 41 4.34 -19.34 -6.02
CA LEU A 41 4.38 -17.89 -6.22
C LEU A 41 3.39 -17.45 -7.30
N GLU A 42 3.26 -18.20 -8.39
CA GLU A 42 2.29 -17.90 -9.44
C GLU A 42 0.85 -17.97 -8.92
N THR A 43 0.54 -18.95 -8.07
CA THR A 43 -0.78 -19.04 -7.42
C THR A 43 -1.07 -17.78 -6.58
N LYS A 44 -0.06 -17.24 -5.89
CA LYS A 44 -0.18 -15.99 -5.12
C LYS A 44 -0.34 -14.76 -6.02
N ARG A 45 0.34 -14.71 -7.17
CA ARG A 45 0.21 -13.63 -8.15
C ARG A 45 -1.17 -13.60 -8.81
N VAL A 46 -1.74 -14.77 -9.11
CA VAL A 46 -3.11 -14.85 -9.63
C VAL A 46 -4.12 -14.36 -8.60
N ALA A 47 -3.92 -14.67 -7.31
CA ALA A 47 -4.79 -14.21 -6.23
C ALA A 47 -4.74 -12.69 -6.01
N PHE A 48 -3.54 -12.08 -6.15
CA PHE A 48 -3.36 -10.63 -6.07
C PHE A 48 -2.43 -10.15 -7.18
N PRO A 49 -3.00 -9.69 -8.32
CA PRO A 49 -2.23 -9.35 -9.53
C PRO A 49 -1.15 -8.28 -9.33
N ARG A 50 -1.22 -7.45 -8.30
CA ARG A 50 -0.16 -6.46 -8.01
C ARG A 50 1.17 -7.12 -7.62
N PHE A 51 1.19 -8.40 -7.23
CA PHE A 51 2.44 -9.13 -7.01
C PHE A 51 3.23 -9.42 -8.28
N TYR A 52 2.68 -9.21 -9.49
CA TYR A 52 3.47 -9.25 -10.72
C TYR A 52 4.52 -8.13 -10.80
N PHE A 53 4.38 -7.06 -10.01
CA PHE A 53 5.36 -5.96 -9.93
C PHE A 53 6.53 -6.25 -8.99
N LEU A 54 6.49 -7.37 -8.26
CA LEU A 54 7.55 -7.79 -7.34
C LEU A 54 8.41 -8.89 -7.98
N SER A 55 9.72 -8.86 -7.66
CA SER A 55 10.59 -9.99 -8.00
C SER A 55 10.21 -11.24 -7.18
N ASN A 56 10.70 -12.42 -7.59
CA ASN A 56 10.47 -13.65 -6.83
C ASN A 56 11.01 -13.54 -5.40
N ASP A 57 12.21 -12.97 -5.23
CA ASP A 57 12.84 -12.80 -3.92
C ASP A 57 12.04 -11.85 -3.01
N GLU A 58 11.52 -10.76 -3.57
CA GLU A 58 10.71 -9.79 -2.83
C GLU A 58 9.37 -10.38 -2.40
N LEU A 59 8.72 -11.12 -3.30
CA LEU A 59 7.48 -11.81 -2.96
C LEU A 59 7.71 -12.89 -1.90
N LEU A 60 8.83 -13.61 -1.98
CA LEU A 60 9.21 -14.59 -0.96
C LEU A 60 9.49 -13.95 0.39
N ASP A 61 10.16 -12.80 0.44
CA ASP A 61 10.41 -12.06 1.68
C ASP A 61 9.09 -11.66 2.37
N ILE A 62 8.12 -11.15 1.59
CA ILE A 62 6.79 -10.84 2.10
C ILE A 62 6.07 -12.09 2.63
N LEU A 63 6.12 -13.19 1.87
CA LEU A 63 5.44 -14.44 2.24
C LEU A 63 6.15 -15.19 3.37
N ALA A 64 7.45 -14.99 3.57
CA ALA A 64 8.19 -15.57 4.68
C ALA A 64 7.83 -14.90 6.02
N GLN A 65 7.51 -13.61 5.99
CA GLN A 65 7.21 -12.80 7.18
C GLN A 65 5.70 -12.71 7.47
N THR A 66 4.94 -13.80 7.31
CA THR A 66 3.47 -13.81 7.50
C THR A 66 3.00 -13.32 8.88
N ARG A 67 3.84 -13.47 9.91
CA ARG A 67 3.52 -13.03 11.29
C ARG A 67 3.73 -11.54 11.51
N ASN A 68 4.51 -10.87 10.67
CA ASN A 68 4.84 -9.47 10.81
C ASN A 68 4.30 -8.65 9.62
N PRO A 69 3.10 -8.04 9.73
CA PRO A 69 2.51 -7.28 8.63
C PRO A 69 3.28 -5.98 8.30
N HIS A 70 4.21 -5.56 9.15
CA HIS A 70 5.06 -4.40 8.86
C HIS A 70 6.15 -4.71 7.83
N ALA A 71 6.46 -5.99 7.60
CA ALA A 71 7.45 -6.43 6.64
C ALA A 71 7.09 -6.05 5.19
N VAL A 72 5.81 -5.81 4.90
CA VAL A 72 5.37 -5.48 3.53
C VAL A 72 5.67 -4.03 3.15
N GLN A 73 5.88 -3.15 4.12
CA GLN A 73 6.05 -1.71 3.93
C GLN A 73 7.09 -1.32 2.85
N PRO A 74 8.32 -1.88 2.81
CA PRO A 74 9.29 -1.56 1.76
C PRO A 74 8.82 -1.93 0.35
N HIS A 75 7.97 -2.94 0.22
CA HIS A 75 7.52 -3.49 -1.06
C HIS A 75 6.23 -2.82 -1.57
N LEU A 76 5.50 -2.08 -0.73
CA LEU A 76 4.23 -1.44 -1.11
C LEU A 76 4.36 -0.45 -2.27
N ARG A 77 5.46 0.31 -2.33
CA ARG A 77 5.72 1.28 -3.41
C ARG A 77 5.78 0.66 -4.80
N LYS A 78 6.06 -0.66 -4.89
CA LYS A 78 6.05 -1.40 -6.15
C LYS A 78 4.66 -1.96 -6.48
N CYS A 79 3.90 -2.35 -5.45
CA CYS A 79 2.54 -2.89 -5.61
C CYS A 79 1.48 -1.79 -5.82
N PHE A 80 1.74 -0.59 -5.32
CA PHE A 80 0.83 0.55 -5.34
C PHE A 80 1.60 1.81 -5.74
N ASP A 81 1.11 2.50 -6.77
CA ASP A 81 1.71 3.74 -7.26
C ASP A 81 1.59 4.88 -6.23
N ALA A 82 0.39 5.03 -5.64
CA ALA A 82 0.06 6.14 -4.74
C ALA A 82 0.09 5.79 -3.23
N ILE A 83 0.51 4.57 -2.86
CA ILE A 83 0.64 4.17 -1.44
C ILE A 83 2.11 3.90 -1.14
N ALA A 84 2.72 4.78 -0.35
CA ALA A 84 4.08 4.59 0.12
C ALA A 84 4.14 3.75 1.39
N LYS A 85 3.20 3.96 2.34
CA LYS A 85 3.15 3.26 3.62
C LYS A 85 1.71 3.09 4.11
N LEU A 86 1.50 2.07 4.94
CA LEU A 86 0.28 1.92 5.73
C LEU A 86 0.51 2.41 7.16
N GLU A 87 -0.48 3.10 7.71
CA GLU A 87 -0.51 3.46 9.12
C GLU A 87 -1.20 2.36 9.91
N PHE A 88 -0.48 1.77 10.86
CA PHE A 88 -1.01 0.76 11.76
C PHE A 88 -1.42 1.35 13.10
N GLY A 89 -2.43 0.76 13.73
CA GLY A 89 -2.91 1.15 15.05
C GLY A 89 -1.87 0.89 16.13
N VAL A 90 -1.93 1.69 17.20
CA VAL A 90 -1.13 1.50 18.40
C VAL A 90 -2.09 1.13 19.52
N LYS A 91 -1.77 0.09 20.29
CA LYS A 91 -2.48 -0.19 21.54
C LYS A 91 -1.55 -0.02 22.74
N PRO A 92 -2.02 0.60 23.84
CA PRO A 92 -1.29 0.59 25.10
C PRO A 92 -1.19 -0.84 25.64
N PRO A 93 -0.17 -1.14 26.48
CA PRO A 93 0.09 -2.49 27.00
C PRO A 93 -1.04 -3.08 27.85
N ASP A 94 -1.97 -2.25 28.34
CA ASP A 94 -2.91 -2.60 29.41
C ASP A 94 -4.20 -3.30 28.93
N GLU A 95 -4.45 -3.38 27.61
CA GLU A 95 -5.65 -4.01 27.02
C GLU A 95 -5.33 -5.28 26.20
N ILE A 96 -4.34 -6.07 26.63
CA ILE A 96 -4.10 -7.40 26.05
C ILE A 96 -5.10 -8.37 26.68
N GLU A 97 -6.23 -8.60 26.01
CA GLU A 97 -7.02 -9.82 26.21
C GLU A 97 -6.11 -11.02 25.94
N ALA A 98 -6.03 -11.90 26.94
CA ALA A 98 -5.07 -12.96 27.07
C ALA A 98 -5.08 -13.96 25.89
N GLU A 99 -3.94 -14.08 25.21
CA GLU A 99 -3.44 -15.36 24.71
C GLU A 99 -1.98 -15.49 25.19
N PRO A 100 -1.66 -16.44 26.08
CA PRO A 100 -0.37 -16.50 26.75
C PRO A 100 0.67 -17.16 25.84
N SER A 101 1.41 -16.38 25.06
CA SER A 101 2.73 -16.81 24.60
C SER A 101 3.78 -16.25 25.55
N GLU A 102 4.21 -17.12 26.46
CA GLU A 102 5.30 -16.87 27.40
C GLU A 102 6.57 -16.41 26.66
N LEU A 103 7.32 -15.56 27.37
CA LEU A 103 8.73 -15.22 27.18
C LEU A 103 9.02 -13.98 26.33
N SER A 104 8.92 -12.81 26.98
CA SER A 104 10.02 -11.83 27.05
C SER A 104 9.70 -10.71 28.04
N LYS A 105 10.10 -10.90 29.31
CA LYS A 105 10.24 -9.81 30.28
C LYS A 105 11.57 -9.09 30.00
N LYS A 106 11.50 -7.82 29.57
CA LYS A 106 12.24 -6.66 30.13
C LYS A 106 12.31 -5.49 29.12
N GLN A 107 11.82 -4.34 29.59
CA GLN A 107 12.31 -2.98 29.30
C GLN A 107 12.17 -2.43 27.88
N SER A 108 11.02 -1.81 27.62
CA SER A 108 10.87 -0.36 27.39
C SER A 108 9.37 -0.12 27.20
N ALA A 109 8.88 1.10 27.38
CA ALA A 109 7.52 1.49 27.01
C ALA A 109 7.37 1.48 25.47
N VAL A 110 7.54 0.31 24.87
CA VAL A 110 7.50 0.10 23.42
C VAL A 110 6.02 -0.04 23.07
N MET A 111 5.47 1.01 22.47
CA MET A 111 4.19 0.96 21.80
C MET A 111 4.14 -0.29 20.91
N VAL A 112 3.26 -1.24 21.23
CA VAL A 112 3.07 -2.43 20.40
C VAL A 112 2.19 -2.05 19.22
N LEU A 113 2.76 -2.10 18.02
CA LEU A 113 2.01 -1.90 16.79
C LEU A 113 1.01 -3.04 16.62
N THR A 114 -0.25 -2.71 16.36
CA THR A 114 -1.28 -3.71 16.11
C THR A 114 -1.35 -4.07 14.63
N THR A 115 -2.08 -5.15 14.34
CA THR A 115 -2.42 -5.52 12.97
C THR A 115 -3.51 -4.63 12.36
N ASP A 116 -4.06 -3.65 13.10
CA ASP A 116 -5.15 -2.81 12.60
C ASP A 116 -4.58 -1.74 11.65
N ILE A 117 -5.17 -1.61 10.47
CA ILE A 117 -4.75 -0.64 9.45
C ILE A 117 -5.69 0.57 9.51
N MET A 118 -5.15 1.73 9.84
CA MET A 118 -5.90 2.96 10.09
C MET A 118 -5.96 3.87 8.85
N GLY A 119 -4.91 3.87 8.05
CA GLY A 119 -4.78 4.76 6.90
C GLY A 119 -3.68 4.37 5.93
N MET A 120 -3.70 5.02 4.78
CA MET A 120 -2.64 4.96 3.77
C MET A 120 -1.94 6.31 3.70
N ILE A 121 -0.63 6.27 3.44
CA ILE A 121 0.23 7.45 3.34
C ILE A 121 0.85 7.45 1.94
N SER A 122 0.71 8.56 1.22
CA SER A 122 1.26 8.76 -0.11
C SER A 122 2.78 9.01 -0.07
N PRO A 123 3.49 8.90 -1.20
CA PRO A 123 4.90 9.28 -1.29
C PRO A 123 5.21 10.72 -0.87
N GLU A 124 4.25 11.62 -1.07
CA GLU A 124 4.30 13.04 -0.71
C GLU A 124 3.98 13.30 0.77
N GLY A 125 3.60 12.26 1.51
CA GLY A 125 3.23 12.34 2.93
C GLY A 125 1.76 12.66 3.19
N GLU A 126 0.92 12.70 2.16
CA GLU A 126 -0.52 12.86 2.33
C GLU A 126 -1.12 11.60 2.96
N LYS A 127 -1.98 11.79 3.97
CA LYS A 127 -2.61 10.70 4.71
C LYS A 127 -4.10 10.62 4.42
N VAL A 128 -4.58 9.42 4.11
CA VAL A 128 -6.00 9.12 3.92
C VAL A 128 -6.43 7.98 4.84
N SER A 129 -7.45 8.22 5.66
CA SER A 129 -8.00 7.20 6.57
C SER A 129 -8.81 6.13 5.82
N LEU A 130 -8.57 4.86 6.15
CA LEU A 130 -9.22 3.71 5.52
C LEU A 130 -10.48 3.22 6.27
N GLY A 131 -10.84 3.88 7.37
CA GLY A 131 -12.01 3.53 8.19
C GLY A 131 -11.65 2.63 9.37
N LYS A 132 -12.64 1.96 9.95
CA LYS A 132 -12.47 1.07 11.11
C LYS A 132 -12.60 -0.39 10.68
N GLY A 133 -11.84 -1.28 11.32
CA GLY A 133 -12.01 -2.73 11.20
C GLY A 133 -11.15 -3.42 10.13
N LEU A 134 -10.31 -2.68 9.40
CA LEU A 134 -9.35 -3.28 8.48
C LEU A 134 -8.15 -3.83 9.27
N LYS A 135 -7.83 -5.11 9.10
CA LYS A 135 -6.75 -5.79 9.83
C LYS A 135 -5.87 -6.61 8.89
N ALA A 136 -4.56 -6.52 9.06
CA ALA A 136 -3.57 -7.38 8.42
C ALA A 136 -3.50 -8.74 9.12
N ARG A 137 -4.48 -9.61 8.84
CA ARG A 137 -4.56 -10.96 9.39
C ARG A 137 -4.82 -11.98 8.29
N GLY A 138 -4.19 -13.15 8.40
CA GLY A 138 -4.29 -14.21 7.39
C GLY A 138 -3.29 -14.01 6.25
N ASN A 139 -3.62 -14.52 5.06
CA ASN A 139 -2.72 -14.45 3.92
C ASN A 139 -2.56 -13.00 3.43
N VAL A 140 -1.37 -12.70 2.91
CA VAL A 140 -1.00 -11.32 2.55
C VAL A 140 -1.83 -10.79 1.39
N GLU A 141 -2.10 -11.62 0.38
CA GLU A 141 -2.97 -11.31 -0.74
C GLU A 141 -4.39 -10.90 -0.30
N ASP A 142 -4.94 -11.56 0.72
CA ASP A 142 -6.32 -11.36 1.13
C ASP A 142 -6.51 -10.00 1.81
N TRP A 143 -5.62 -9.65 2.75
CA TRP A 143 -5.74 -8.38 3.45
C TRP A 143 -5.22 -7.20 2.62
N LEU A 144 -4.24 -7.38 1.72
CA LEU A 144 -3.88 -6.35 0.74
C LEU A 144 -5.00 -6.09 -0.26
N GLY A 145 -5.74 -7.12 -0.68
CA GLY A 145 -6.98 -6.95 -1.46
C GLY A 145 -8.01 -6.10 -0.71
N LYS A 146 -8.22 -6.36 0.59
CA LYS A 146 -9.11 -5.52 1.43
C LYS A 146 -8.62 -4.09 1.60
N VAL A 147 -7.30 -3.86 1.67
CA VAL A 147 -6.71 -2.51 1.69
C VAL A 147 -7.05 -1.78 0.39
N GLU A 148 -6.93 -2.45 -0.76
CA GLU A 148 -7.29 -1.89 -2.06
C GLU A 148 -8.79 -1.53 -2.13
N GLU A 149 -9.68 -2.45 -1.73
CA GLU A 149 -11.12 -2.18 -1.68
C GLU A 149 -11.44 -0.98 -0.77
N ALA A 150 -10.83 -0.93 0.42
CA ALA A 150 -10.99 0.17 1.37
C ALA A 150 -10.47 1.50 0.81
N MET A 151 -9.36 1.48 0.06
CA MET A 151 -8.83 2.65 -0.64
C MET A 151 -9.87 3.22 -1.61
N PHE A 152 -10.43 2.38 -2.50
CA PHE A 152 -11.45 2.82 -3.45
C PHE A 152 -12.69 3.38 -2.75
N PHE A 153 -13.17 2.69 -1.71
CA PHE A 153 -14.33 3.12 -0.94
C PHE A 153 -14.09 4.47 -0.25
N SER A 154 -12.95 4.63 0.44
CA SER A 154 -12.60 5.87 1.13
C SER A 154 -12.45 7.04 0.16
N LEU A 155 -11.75 6.87 -0.96
CA LEU A 155 -11.58 7.92 -1.96
C LEU A 155 -12.92 8.33 -2.58
N ARG A 156 -13.79 7.37 -2.91
CA ARG A 156 -15.14 7.65 -3.43
C ARG A 156 -15.98 8.44 -2.43
N ARG A 157 -15.94 8.06 -1.16
CA ARG A 157 -16.65 8.77 -0.08
C ARG A 157 -16.14 10.20 0.08
N LEU A 158 -14.82 10.38 0.14
CA LEU A 158 -14.19 11.69 0.28
C LEU A 158 -14.45 12.58 -0.95
N MET A 159 -14.46 12.01 -2.16
CA MET A 159 -14.86 12.70 -3.39
C MET A 159 -16.28 13.24 -3.30
N LYS A 160 -17.25 12.40 -2.90
CA LYS A 160 -18.65 12.81 -2.75
C LYS A 160 -18.80 13.94 -1.72
N ALA A 161 -18.10 13.84 -0.59
CA ALA A 161 -18.08 14.90 0.42
C ALA A 161 -17.49 16.20 -0.14
N SER A 162 -16.36 16.11 -0.86
CA SER A 162 -15.69 17.26 -1.45
C SER A 162 -16.53 17.99 -2.51
N VAL A 163 -17.29 17.26 -3.34
CA VAL A 163 -18.25 17.87 -4.28
C VAL A 163 -19.33 18.66 -3.53
N GLY A 164 -19.87 18.12 -2.44
CA GLY A 164 -20.84 18.82 -1.60
C GLY A 164 -20.24 20.08 -0.97
N HIS A 165 -19.02 19.97 -0.44
CA HIS A 165 -18.33 21.08 0.21
C HIS A 165 -17.92 22.20 -0.75
N TYR A 166 -17.68 21.87 -2.04
CA TYR A 166 -17.24 22.84 -3.05
C TYR A 166 -18.20 24.05 -3.16
N LEU A 167 -19.50 23.80 -3.01
CA LEU A 167 -20.52 24.85 -3.13
C LEU A 167 -20.81 25.55 -1.79
N SER A 168 -20.53 24.89 -0.66
CA SER A 168 -20.90 25.40 0.67
C SER A 168 -19.77 26.14 1.39
N HIS A 169 -18.51 25.85 1.05
CA HIS A 169 -17.34 26.46 1.69
C HIS A 169 -16.64 27.46 0.77
N SER A 170 -15.87 28.37 1.35
CA SER A 170 -14.93 29.17 0.56
C SER A 170 -13.85 28.24 -0.04
N ARG A 171 -13.27 28.65 -1.17
CA ARG A 171 -12.24 27.83 -1.84
C ARG A 171 -11.04 27.54 -0.93
N LYS A 172 -10.58 28.52 -0.16
CA LYS A 172 -9.40 28.38 0.70
C LYS A 172 -9.63 27.31 1.76
N GLU A 173 -10.77 27.35 2.44
CA GLU A 173 -11.15 26.36 3.44
C GLU A 173 -11.33 24.98 2.80
N TRP A 174 -12.02 24.93 1.66
CA TRP A 174 -12.28 23.68 0.93
C TRP A 174 -10.98 22.97 0.51
N VAL A 175 -9.97 23.71 0.03
CA VAL A 175 -8.66 23.14 -0.36
C VAL A 175 -7.89 22.57 0.84
N ILE A 176 -8.10 23.09 2.05
CA ILE A 176 -7.37 22.61 3.24
C ILE A 176 -8.06 21.38 3.86
N CYS A 177 -9.37 21.21 3.63
CA CYS A 177 -10.17 20.13 4.23
C CYS A 177 -10.13 18.79 3.49
N HIS A 178 -9.55 18.72 2.28
CA HIS A 178 -9.61 17.54 1.42
C HIS A 178 -8.23 17.13 0.93
N ALA A 179 -8.10 15.87 0.53
CA ALA A 179 -6.88 15.38 -0.10
C ALA A 179 -6.63 16.09 -1.46
N ASN A 180 -5.37 16.30 -1.80
CA ASN A 180 -4.93 17.04 -2.98
C ASN A 180 -5.47 16.44 -4.28
N GLN A 181 -5.37 15.12 -4.45
CA GLN A 181 -5.89 14.46 -5.65
C GLN A 181 -7.42 14.64 -5.78
N ILE A 182 -8.13 14.64 -4.64
CA ILE A 182 -9.58 14.84 -4.59
C ILE A 182 -9.94 16.27 -5.02
N ILE A 183 -9.20 17.25 -4.51
CA ILE A 183 -9.36 18.67 -4.85
C ILE A 183 -9.16 18.89 -6.35
N LEU A 184 -8.12 18.31 -6.93
CA LEU A 184 -7.84 18.45 -8.37
C LEU A 184 -9.00 17.89 -9.21
N ILE A 185 -9.42 16.67 -8.93
CA ILE A 185 -10.51 16.01 -9.68
C ILE A 185 -11.82 16.78 -9.54
N VAL A 186 -12.23 17.17 -8.32
CA VAL A 186 -13.48 17.93 -8.13
C VAL A 186 -13.40 19.30 -8.80
N SER A 187 -12.24 19.94 -8.80
CA SER A 187 -12.06 21.21 -9.52
C SER A 187 -12.28 21.04 -11.02
N GLN A 188 -11.77 19.97 -11.62
CA GLN A 188 -12.01 19.66 -13.03
C GLN A 188 -13.48 19.34 -13.31
N ILE A 189 -14.15 18.58 -12.44
CA ILE A 189 -15.57 18.28 -12.55
C ILE A 189 -16.39 19.57 -12.53
N MET A 190 -16.15 20.46 -11.55
CA MET A 190 -16.90 21.69 -11.39
C MET A 190 -16.59 22.71 -12.48
N TRP A 191 -15.35 22.73 -12.98
CA TRP A 191 -14.96 23.51 -14.15
C TRP A 191 -15.72 23.03 -15.40
N ALA A 192 -15.65 21.74 -15.71
CA ALA A 192 -16.32 21.16 -16.87
C ALA A 192 -17.83 21.40 -16.80
N ARG A 193 -18.46 21.18 -15.64
CA ARG A 193 -19.89 21.45 -15.44
C ARG A 193 -20.24 22.90 -15.73
N GLY A 194 -19.47 23.84 -15.17
CA GLY A 194 -19.71 25.28 -15.38
C GLY A 194 -19.55 25.69 -16.85
N VAL A 195 -18.58 25.12 -17.56
CA VAL A 195 -18.42 25.37 -19.01
C VAL A 195 -19.61 24.83 -19.80
N HIS A 196 -20.04 23.59 -19.55
CA HIS A 196 -21.20 23.00 -20.24
C HIS A 196 -22.49 23.81 -19.98
N GLU A 197 -22.77 24.19 -18.72
CA GLU A 197 -23.91 25.04 -18.37
C GLU A 197 -23.92 26.37 -19.16
N ILE A 198 -22.74 26.96 -19.41
CA ILE A 198 -22.62 28.19 -20.19
C ILE A 198 -22.88 27.94 -21.67
N LEU A 199 -22.31 26.87 -22.23
CA LEU A 199 -22.48 26.50 -23.64
C LEU A 199 -23.94 26.17 -23.98
N ASP A 200 -24.63 25.46 -23.08
CA ASP A 200 -26.04 25.08 -23.26
C ASP A 200 -27.01 26.25 -23.14
N SER A 201 -26.59 27.37 -22.54
CA SER A 201 -27.44 28.55 -22.33
C SER A 201 -27.77 29.36 -23.60
N GLY A 202 -27.16 29.03 -24.75
CA GLY A 202 -27.51 29.47 -26.11
C GLY A 202 -27.32 30.96 -26.45
N THR A 203 -27.23 31.85 -25.46
CA THR A 203 -27.11 33.31 -25.65
C THR A 203 -25.98 33.89 -24.80
N THR A 204 -25.24 34.85 -25.36
CA THR A 204 -24.19 35.60 -24.64
C THR A 204 -23.06 34.70 -24.08
N ILE A 205 -22.73 33.62 -24.79
CA ILE A 205 -21.71 32.62 -24.38
C ILE A 205 -20.36 33.28 -24.06
N GLN A 206 -19.86 34.12 -24.96
CA GLN A 206 -18.54 34.76 -24.82
C GLN A 206 -18.42 35.57 -23.52
N LYS A 207 -19.40 36.45 -23.23
CA LYS A 207 -19.38 37.26 -22.00
C LYS A 207 -19.54 36.40 -20.75
N LYS A 208 -20.33 35.32 -20.81
CA LYS A 208 -20.49 34.38 -19.67
C LYS A 208 -19.20 33.62 -19.40
N LEU A 209 -18.46 33.21 -20.43
CA LEU A 209 -17.16 32.57 -20.29
C LEU A 209 -16.13 33.53 -19.68
N GLU A 210 -16.09 34.80 -20.13
CA GLU A 210 -15.20 35.83 -19.56
C GLU A 210 -15.51 36.07 -18.07
N GLN A 211 -16.79 36.15 -17.69
CA GLN A 211 -17.20 36.25 -16.29
C GLN A 211 -16.81 35.02 -15.48
N TYR A 212 -16.96 33.81 -16.04
CA TYR A 212 -16.58 32.57 -15.39
C TYR A 212 -15.06 32.47 -15.18
N GLN A 213 -14.28 32.91 -16.17
CA GLN A 213 -12.83 33.01 -16.06
C GLN A 213 -12.44 33.95 -14.92
N LEU A 214 -13.04 35.14 -14.83
CA LEU A 214 -12.79 36.08 -13.73
C LEU A 214 -13.15 35.49 -12.36
N LYS A 215 -14.27 34.76 -12.27
CA LYS A 215 -14.66 34.04 -11.05
C LYS A 215 -13.61 33.01 -10.65
N CYS A 216 -13.10 32.23 -11.60
CA CYS A 216 -12.04 31.26 -11.34
C CYS A 216 -10.78 31.96 -10.84
N ILE A 217 -10.33 33.02 -11.51
CA ILE A 217 -9.07 33.73 -11.19
C ILE A 217 -9.13 34.48 -9.85
N LYS A 218 -10.23 35.18 -9.56
CA LYS A 218 -10.39 35.92 -8.27
C LYS A 218 -10.30 35.02 -7.05
N VAL A 219 -10.53 33.73 -7.23
CA VAL A 219 -10.44 32.72 -6.19
C VAL A 219 -8.99 32.27 -5.95
N TYR A 220 -8.07 32.47 -6.92
CA TYR A 220 -6.65 32.07 -6.85
C TYR A 220 -5.70 33.16 -6.36
N ILE A 221 -6.06 34.44 -6.46
CA ILE A 221 -5.19 35.55 -6.07
C ILE A 221 -5.87 36.28 -4.90
N PRO A 222 -5.38 36.16 -3.65
CA PRO A 222 -5.68 37.17 -2.67
C PRO A 222 -5.05 38.46 -3.19
N VAL A 223 -5.88 39.40 -3.63
CA VAL A 223 -5.42 40.78 -3.79
C VAL A 223 -5.01 41.21 -2.37
N ALA A 224 -3.70 41.33 -2.18
CA ALA A 224 -3.10 41.91 -0.98
C ALA A 224 -3.45 43.39 -0.89
#